data_AF-A0A842PHF1-F1
#
_entry.id   AF-A0A842PHF1-F1
#
_cell.length_a   1.000
_cell.length_b   1.000
_cell.length_c   1.000
_cell.angle_alpha   90.00
_cell.angle_beta   90.00
_cell.angle_gamma   90.00
#
_symmetry.space_group_name_H-M   'P 1'
#
loop_
_entity.id
_entity.type
_entity.pdbx_description
1 polymer ?
#
loop_
_entity_poly.entity_id
_entity_poly.type
_entity_poly.pdbx_seq_one_letter_code
_entity_poly.pdbx_strand_id
1 'polypeptide(L)'
;MVKNDPFANATKQVNDACDIIGIKDKELREYLAMPNKMMRVKIPVKMDNGKIRIFTGFRSQHNNDRGPYKGGIRYFNPEGGVEYMEREVMALSSWMTWKCAIVDIPLGGGKGAIYVNPKTEKLSDGEMERLTRHFTYKISEIIGPEKDIPAPDVYTTGREMAQIMDTFSKLNGNKYSPGVITGKPISAGGSLARNVATGLGAAYTVREAAKAIKLNLKGAKVVLQGFGNASTFAGEYLEKMGAKVIAVSDSKGSISIPKGAKVSKILEHKEKKGSVVGFPGSKKISTEELLTTKCDVLVPGALENQINAKIANKLQCKIIAEAANGPTLPEADPIIFKKKILVIPDILANSGGVCISYLEWVQNNSGYYWTFDEVANKMEKNITKGFKDAYELSKKHKIDMRKATMVLAVERVLEAFNQKGIWP
;
A
#
# COMPACT_ATOMS: atom_id res chain seq x y z
N MET A 1 -5.81 -25.32 11.24
CA MET A 1 -4.74 -24.34 10.88
C MET A 1 -4.91 -23.95 9.44
N VAL A 2 -4.90 -22.65 9.15
CA VAL A 2 -4.95 -22.14 7.77
C VAL A 2 -3.60 -22.44 7.10
N LYS A 3 -3.61 -23.11 5.95
CA LYS A 3 -2.41 -23.33 5.13
C LYS A 3 -1.91 -21.95 4.65
N ASN A 4 -0.69 -21.55 5.00
CA ASN A 4 -0.09 -20.22 4.75
C ASN A 4 -0.80 -19.06 5.49
N ASP A 5 -0.71 -19.05 6.82
CA ASP A 5 -1.32 -18.02 7.66
C ASP A 5 -0.65 -16.64 7.51
N PRO A 6 -1.35 -15.62 6.96
CA PRO A 6 -0.77 -14.30 6.72
C PRO A 6 -0.39 -13.57 8.02
N PHE A 7 -1.10 -13.81 9.13
CA PHE A 7 -0.79 -13.15 10.40
C PHE A 7 0.48 -13.72 11.04
N ALA A 8 0.73 -15.02 10.88
CA ALA A 8 1.98 -15.63 11.30
C ALA A 8 3.19 -15.02 10.55
N ASN A 9 3.04 -14.75 9.25
CA ASN A 9 4.05 -14.07 8.45
C ASN A 9 4.30 -12.63 8.92
N ALA A 10 3.25 -11.85 9.18
CA ALA A 10 3.37 -10.50 9.72
C ALA A 10 4.07 -10.52 11.10
N THR A 11 3.68 -11.43 11.97
CA THR A 11 4.30 -11.63 13.30
C THR A 11 5.78 -11.99 13.19
N LYS A 12 6.15 -12.84 12.23
CA LYS A 12 7.56 -13.17 11.97
C LYS A 12 8.37 -11.92 11.60
N GLN A 13 7.85 -11.06 10.72
CA GLN A 13 8.56 -9.84 10.31
C GLN A 13 8.80 -8.87 11.48
N VAL A 14 7.84 -8.74 12.41
CA VAL A 14 8.00 -7.97 13.64
C VAL A 14 9.11 -8.56 14.50
N ASN A 15 9.07 -9.88 14.73
CA ASN A 15 10.08 -10.57 15.54
C ASN A 15 11.48 -10.51 14.93
N ASP A 16 11.60 -10.67 13.61
CA ASP A 16 12.88 -10.53 12.89
C ASP A 16 13.48 -9.12 13.11
N ALA A 17 12.63 -8.08 13.16
CA ALA A 17 13.08 -6.72 13.46
C ALA A 17 13.48 -6.57 14.94
N CYS A 18 12.69 -7.10 15.87
CA CYS A 18 13.01 -7.12 17.30
C CYS A 18 14.34 -7.83 17.60
N ASP A 19 14.67 -8.89 16.86
CA ASP A 19 15.97 -9.58 16.97
C ASP A 19 17.14 -8.65 16.61
N ILE A 20 16.98 -7.82 15.57
CA ILE A 20 18.03 -6.90 15.09
C ILE A 20 18.32 -5.80 16.12
N ILE A 21 17.30 -5.30 16.81
CA ILE A 21 17.44 -4.25 17.84
C ILE A 21 17.53 -4.79 19.27
N GLY A 22 17.58 -6.11 19.44
CA GLY A 22 17.87 -6.76 20.71
C GLY A 22 16.75 -6.70 21.75
N ILE A 23 15.49 -6.54 21.34
CA ILE A 23 14.34 -6.62 22.25
C ILE A 23 14.16 -8.09 22.65
N LYS A 24 14.50 -8.49 23.88
CA LYS A 24 14.37 -9.90 24.32
C LYS A 24 13.08 -10.19 25.07
N ASP A 25 12.43 -9.16 25.60
CA ASP A 25 11.18 -9.24 26.33
C ASP A 25 10.08 -9.84 25.44
N LYS A 26 9.46 -10.92 25.90
CA LYS A 26 8.49 -11.69 25.09
C LYS A 26 7.15 -10.97 25.04
N GLU A 27 6.76 -10.39 26.17
CA GLU A 27 5.52 -9.66 26.36
C GLU A 27 5.49 -8.40 25.49
N LEU A 28 6.62 -7.69 25.39
CA LEU A 28 6.77 -6.54 24.48
C LEU A 28 6.72 -6.95 23.01
N ARG A 29 7.32 -8.09 22.64
CA ARG A 29 7.22 -8.62 21.28
C ARG A 29 5.78 -9.00 20.93
N GLU A 30 5.07 -9.62 21.86
CA GLU A 30 3.66 -9.96 21.71
C GLU A 30 2.80 -8.70 21.58
N TYR A 31 3.05 -7.68 22.41
CA TYR A 31 2.40 -6.37 22.32
C TYR A 31 2.56 -5.73 20.93
N LEU A 32 3.77 -5.75 20.37
CA LEU A 32 4.04 -5.19 19.04
C LEU A 32 3.39 -6.00 17.91
N ALA A 33 3.17 -7.31 18.09
CA ALA A 33 2.65 -8.19 17.05
C ALA A 33 1.12 -8.32 17.06
N MET A 34 0.50 -8.28 18.23
CA MET A 34 -0.92 -8.56 18.41
C MET A 34 -1.77 -7.30 18.18
N PRO A 35 -2.88 -7.37 17.43
CA PRO A 35 -3.77 -6.23 17.31
C PRO A 35 -4.49 -5.93 18.61
N ASN A 36 -4.55 -4.64 18.99
CA ASN A 36 -5.29 -4.12 20.13
C ASN A 36 -6.77 -4.55 20.15
N LYS A 37 -7.39 -4.64 18.98
CA LYS A 37 -8.80 -5.07 18.86
C LYS A 37 -9.06 -5.74 17.53
N MET A 38 -9.82 -6.84 17.55
CA MET A 38 -10.38 -7.47 16.35
C MET A 38 -11.89 -7.61 16.51
N MET A 39 -12.64 -6.96 15.63
CA MET A 39 -14.11 -6.99 15.62
C MET A 39 -14.61 -7.80 14.43
N ARG A 40 -15.45 -8.80 14.70
CA ARG A 40 -16.19 -9.59 13.69
C ARG A 40 -17.68 -9.31 13.82
N VAL A 41 -18.35 -9.01 12.71
CA VAL A 41 -19.77 -8.61 12.69
C VAL A 41 -20.56 -9.38 11.65
N LYS A 42 -21.82 -9.68 11.98
CA LYS A 42 -22.82 -10.14 11.00
C LYS A 42 -23.54 -8.94 10.40
N ILE A 43 -23.74 -8.95 9.09
CA ILE A 43 -24.31 -7.83 8.31
C ILE A 43 -25.52 -8.36 7.52
N PRO A 44 -26.73 -8.34 8.10
CA PRO A 44 -27.94 -8.70 7.38
C PRO A 44 -28.31 -7.62 6.35
N VAL A 45 -28.51 -8.03 5.09
CA VAL A 45 -28.93 -7.17 3.98
C VAL A 45 -30.18 -7.76 3.35
N LYS A 46 -31.22 -6.93 3.17
CA LYS A 46 -32.37 -7.27 2.33
C LYS A 46 -31.95 -7.16 0.87
N MET A 47 -31.99 -8.27 0.15
CA MET A 47 -31.66 -8.38 -1.27
C MET A 47 -32.81 -7.83 -2.12
N ASP A 48 -32.56 -7.53 -3.39
CA ASP A 48 -33.57 -6.98 -4.29
C ASP A 48 -34.72 -7.97 -4.54
N ASN A 49 -34.45 -9.28 -4.44
CA ASN A 49 -35.46 -10.33 -4.48
C ASN A 49 -36.27 -10.49 -3.18
N GLY A 50 -36.08 -9.59 -2.20
CA GLY A 50 -36.78 -9.59 -0.91
C GLY A 50 -36.21 -10.53 0.15
N LYS A 51 -35.32 -11.46 -0.20
CA LYS A 51 -34.67 -12.37 0.77
C LYS A 51 -33.65 -11.64 1.62
N ILE A 52 -33.36 -12.15 2.81
CA ILE A 52 -32.26 -11.65 3.64
C ILE A 52 -31.02 -12.49 3.37
N ARG A 53 -29.89 -11.82 3.12
CA ARG A 53 -28.56 -12.44 3.11
C ARG A 53 -27.74 -11.89 4.26
N ILE A 54 -26.99 -12.77 4.93
CA ILE A 54 -26.09 -12.39 6.02
C ILE A 54 -24.65 -12.43 5.51
N PHE A 55 -23.97 -11.28 5.54
CA PHE A 55 -22.54 -11.18 5.24
C PHE A 55 -21.73 -11.17 6.55
N THR A 56 -20.45 -11.51 6.45
CA THR A 56 -19.49 -11.37 7.56
C THR A 56 -18.58 -10.19 7.29
N GLY A 57 -18.40 -9.31 8.26
CA GLY A 57 -17.46 -8.20 8.20
C GLY A 57 -16.45 -8.23 9.34
N PHE A 58 -15.33 -7.56 9.12
CA PHE A 58 -14.22 -7.48 10.05
C PHE A 58 -13.68 -6.05 10.15
N ARG A 59 -13.23 -5.65 11.34
CA ARG A 59 -12.37 -4.48 11.55
C ARG A 59 -11.30 -4.81 12.60
N SER A 60 -10.04 -4.82 12.17
CA SER A 60 -8.86 -4.97 13.03
C SER A 60 -8.21 -3.62 13.26
N GLN A 61 -7.89 -3.34 14.52
CA GLN A 61 -7.18 -2.17 15.02
C GLN A 61 -5.88 -2.69 15.65
N HIS A 62 -4.76 -2.50 14.97
CA HIS A 62 -3.49 -3.13 15.34
C HIS A 62 -2.81 -2.41 16.49
N ASN A 63 -2.31 -1.21 16.24
CA ASN A 63 -1.60 -0.41 17.23
C ASN A 63 -1.92 1.07 17.00
N ASN A 64 -2.14 1.83 18.06
CA ASN A 64 -2.43 3.28 18.06
C ASN A 64 -1.44 4.11 18.90
N ASP A 65 -0.25 3.59 19.18
CA ASP A 65 0.74 4.31 19.99
C ASP A 65 1.18 5.62 19.32
N ARG A 66 1.19 5.65 17.99
CA ARG A 66 1.53 6.86 17.23
C ARG A 66 0.32 7.74 16.86
N GLY A 67 -0.90 7.32 17.16
CA GLY A 67 -2.13 8.06 16.83
C GLY A 67 -3.29 7.16 16.37
N PRO A 68 -4.39 7.75 15.86
CA PRO A 68 -5.58 7.02 15.43
C PRO A 68 -5.28 5.89 14.44
N TYR A 69 -6.06 4.81 14.47
CA TYR A 69 -5.89 3.70 13.55
C TYR A 69 -6.16 4.14 12.10
N LYS A 70 -5.38 3.61 11.15
CA LYS A 70 -5.56 3.91 9.73
C LYS A 70 -5.53 2.65 8.89
N GLY A 71 -6.54 2.46 8.04
CA GLY A 71 -6.42 1.55 6.90
C GLY A 71 -7.73 1.11 6.27
N GLY A 72 -7.59 0.54 5.07
CA GLY A 72 -8.69 0.37 4.14
C GLY A 72 -9.73 -0.68 4.51
N ILE A 73 -10.86 -0.66 3.79
CA ILE A 73 -11.93 -1.66 3.82
C ILE A 73 -11.97 -2.33 2.45
N ARG A 74 -11.78 -3.66 2.41
CA ARG A 74 -11.88 -4.45 1.18
C ARG A 74 -13.16 -5.25 1.11
N TYR A 75 -13.69 -5.41 -0.09
CA TYR A 75 -14.76 -6.37 -0.39
C TYR A 75 -14.10 -7.52 -1.13
N PHE A 76 -13.85 -8.63 -0.44
CA PHE A 76 -13.19 -9.78 -1.06
C PHE A 76 -13.72 -11.10 -0.50
N ASN A 77 -13.49 -12.23 -1.18
CA ASN A 77 -13.81 -13.57 -0.67
C ASN A 77 -12.65 -14.53 -0.98
N PRO A 78 -11.56 -14.51 -0.18
CA PRO A 78 -10.40 -15.35 -0.47
C PRO A 78 -10.78 -16.83 -0.43
N GLU A 79 -10.11 -17.66 -1.23
CA GLU A 79 -10.37 -19.11 -1.33
C GLU A 79 -10.28 -19.82 0.03
N GLY A 80 -9.46 -19.31 0.95
CA GLY A 80 -9.34 -19.82 2.33
C GLY A 80 -10.53 -19.53 3.25
N GLY A 81 -11.58 -18.86 2.77
CA GLY A 81 -12.81 -18.64 3.52
C GLY A 81 -12.74 -17.52 4.56
N VAL A 82 -13.75 -17.49 5.42
CA VAL A 82 -13.95 -16.43 6.45
C VAL A 82 -12.83 -16.43 7.49
N GLU A 83 -12.35 -17.60 7.91
CA GLU A 83 -11.25 -17.73 8.88
C GLU A 83 -9.91 -17.25 8.32
N TYR A 84 -9.63 -17.56 7.05
CA TYR A 84 -8.46 -16.99 6.37
C TYR A 84 -8.55 -15.47 6.30
N MET A 85 -9.72 -14.93 5.93
CA MET A 85 -9.93 -13.48 5.87
C MET A 85 -9.69 -12.80 7.23
N GLU A 86 -10.13 -13.42 8.33
CA GLU A 86 -9.90 -12.89 9.68
C GLU A 86 -8.40 -12.70 9.96
N ARG A 87 -7.60 -13.75 9.70
CA ARG A 87 -6.13 -13.70 9.81
C ARG A 87 -5.50 -12.70 8.84
N GLU A 88 -6.02 -12.61 7.61
CA GLU A 88 -5.54 -11.68 6.60
C GLU A 88 -5.75 -10.21 7.05
N VAL A 89 -6.92 -9.89 7.60
CA VAL A 89 -7.24 -8.55 8.10
C VAL A 89 -6.33 -8.17 9.27
N MET A 90 -6.01 -9.11 10.18
CA MET A 90 -5.02 -8.89 11.24
C MET A 90 -3.64 -8.57 10.66
N ALA A 91 -3.14 -9.38 9.71
CA ALA A 91 -1.84 -9.16 9.07
C ALA A 91 -1.75 -7.79 8.38
N LEU A 92 -2.78 -7.44 7.60
CA LEU A 92 -2.84 -6.17 6.88
C LEU A 92 -2.91 -4.96 7.83
N SER A 93 -3.59 -5.09 8.97
CA SER A 93 -3.62 -4.02 9.98
C SER A 93 -2.25 -3.79 10.63
N SER A 94 -1.47 -4.87 10.83
CA SER A 94 -0.08 -4.80 11.27
C SER A 94 0.78 -4.06 10.25
N TRP A 95 0.74 -4.46 8.97
CA TRP A 95 1.47 -3.75 7.92
C TRP A 95 1.10 -2.28 7.78
N MET A 96 -0.16 -1.90 8.07
CA MET A 96 -0.54 -0.49 8.08
C MET A 96 0.15 0.30 9.21
N THR A 97 0.34 -0.30 10.40
CA THR A 97 1.09 0.33 11.50
C THR A 97 2.50 0.67 11.05
N TRP A 98 3.19 -0.33 10.49
CA TRP A 98 4.59 -0.18 10.08
C TRP A 98 4.71 0.81 8.93
N LYS A 99 3.82 0.70 7.95
CA LYS A 99 3.77 1.61 6.80
C LYS A 99 3.59 3.08 7.21
N CYS A 100 2.69 3.36 8.17
CA CYS A 100 2.53 4.70 8.73
C CYS A 100 3.80 5.17 9.46
N ALA A 101 4.38 4.32 10.30
CA ALA A 101 5.58 4.66 11.06
C ALA A 101 6.78 5.00 10.16
N ILE A 102 6.99 4.28 9.05
CA ILE A 102 8.12 4.48 8.12
C ILE A 102 8.16 5.87 7.51
N VAL A 103 7.00 6.40 7.13
CA VAL A 103 6.87 7.76 6.54
C VAL A 103 6.55 8.82 7.59
N ASP A 104 6.68 8.48 8.87
CA ASP A 104 6.59 9.38 10.02
C ASP A 104 5.27 10.16 10.08
N ILE A 105 4.16 9.48 9.74
CA ILE A 105 2.82 10.05 9.91
C ILE A 105 2.24 9.64 11.27
N PRO A 106 1.48 10.53 11.95
CA PRO A 106 0.99 10.31 13.33
C PRO A 106 -0.26 9.43 13.35
N LEU A 107 -0.14 8.22 12.80
CA LEU A 107 -1.23 7.27 12.65
C LEU A 107 -0.76 5.86 13.03
N GLY A 108 -1.69 5.10 13.59
CA GLY A 108 -1.57 3.67 13.82
C GLY A 108 -1.94 2.84 12.59
N GLY A 109 -2.18 1.55 12.80
CA GLY A 109 -2.60 0.62 11.75
C GLY A 109 -3.96 0.00 11.99
N GLY A 110 -4.79 -0.03 10.95
CA GLY A 110 -6.09 -0.70 10.97
C GLY A 110 -6.39 -1.36 9.64
N LYS A 111 -7.37 -2.26 9.60
CA LYS A 111 -7.88 -2.84 8.36
C LYS A 111 -9.29 -3.35 8.56
N GLY A 112 -10.12 -3.26 7.53
CA GLY A 112 -11.43 -3.90 7.51
C GLY A 112 -11.67 -4.71 6.26
N ALA A 113 -12.63 -5.63 6.34
CA ALA A 113 -13.08 -6.39 5.19
C ALA A 113 -14.56 -6.77 5.33
N ILE A 114 -15.21 -6.98 4.19
CA ILE A 114 -16.48 -7.72 4.10
C ILE A 114 -16.22 -8.95 3.23
N TYR A 115 -16.65 -10.11 3.71
CA TYR A 115 -16.57 -11.38 2.99
C TYR A 115 -17.62 -11.40 1.86
N VAL A 116 -17.25 -10.83 0.72
CA VAL A 116 -18.07 -10.66 -0.49
C VAL A 116 -17.17 -10.31 -1.66
N ASN A 117 -17.41 -10.85 -2.85
CA ASN A 117 -16.71 -10.44 -4.06
C ASN A 117 -17.68 -9.89 -5.10
N PRO A 118 -17.72 -8.54 -5.26
CA PRO A 118 -18.64 -7.89 -6.19
C PRO A 118 -18.51 -8.36 -7.64
N LYS A 119 -17.32 -8.82 -8.06
CA LYS A 119 -17.11 -9.29 -9.45
C LYS A 119 -17.77 -10.64 -9.74
N THR A 120 -17.78 -11.54 -8.76
CA THR A 120 -18.33 -12.89 -8.93
C THR A 120 -19.78 -12.97 -8.49
N GLU A 121 -20.17 -12.17 -7.50
CA GLU A 121 -21.47 -12.29 -6.83
C GLU A 121 -22.56 -11.39 -7.43
N LYS A 122 -22.20 -10.45 -8.33
CA LYS A 122 -23.15 -9.64 -9.12
C LYS A 122 -24.23 -8.94 -8.29
N LEU A 123 -23.87 -8.43 -7.11
CA LEU A 123 -24.76 -7.62 -6.29
C LEU A 123 -25.15 -6.34 -7.02
N SER A 124 -26.41 -5.93 -6.90
CA SER A 124 -26.85 -4.67 -7.47
C SER A 124 -26.23 -3.48 -6.73
N ASP A 125 -26.23 -2.32 -7.38
CA ASP A 125 -25.82 -1.06 -6.77
C ASP A 125 -26.56 -0.75 -5.45
N GLY A 126 -27.86 -1.06 -5.40
CA GLY A 126 -28.68 -0.87 -4.20
C GLY A 126 -28.32 -1.85 -3.09
N GLU A 127 -28.04 -3.11 -3.43
CA GLU A 127 -27.58 -4.12 -2.47
C GLU A 127 -26.20 -3.76 -1.90
N MET A 128 -25.28 -3.30 -2.75
CA MET A 128 -23.95 -2.84 -2.36
C MET A 128 -24.00 -1.63 -1.42
N GLU A 129 -24.90 -0.68 -1.70
CA GLU A 129 -25.11 0.46 -0.80
C GLU A 129 -25.67 0.01 0.54
N ARG A 130 -26.72 -0.82 0.58
CA ARG A 130 -27.28 -1.35 1.82
C ARG A 130 -26.24 -2.12 2.64
N LEU A 131 -25.40 -2.91 1.98
CA LEU A 131 -24.30 -3.63 2.61
C LEU A 131 -23.28 -2.67 3.24
N THR A 132 -22.83 -1.67 2.49
CA THR A 132 -21.84 -0.68 2.94
C THR A 132 -22.36 0.13 4.14
N ARG A 133 -23.60 0.60 4.07
CA ARG A 133 -24.23 1.36 5.16
C ARG A 133 -24.44 0.51 6.40
N HIS A 134 -24.91 -0.73 6.24
CA HIS A 134 -25.09 -1.63 7.39
C HIS A 134 -23.76 -2.02 8.04
N PHE A 135 -22.70 -2.25 7.24
CA PHE A 135 -21.36 -2.46 7.79
C PHE A 135 -20.88 -1.25 8.57
N THR A 136 -21.07 -0.03 8.05
CA THR A 136 -20.73 1.22 8.74
C THR A 136 -21.42 1.32 10.10
N TYR A 137 -22.73 1.03 10.14
CA TYR A 137 -23.49 0.99 11.39
C TYR A 137 -22.84 0.05 12.41
N LYS A 138 -22.45 -1.16 11.98
CA LYS A 138 -21.84 -2.19 12.84
C LYS A 138 -20.48 -1.81 13.41
N ILE A 139 -19.71 -0.96 12.73
CA ILE A 139 -18.38 -0.53 13.17
C ILE A 139 -18.36 0.90 13.72
N SER A 140 -19.50 1.59 13.76
CA SER A 140 -19.61 3.02 14.06
C SER A 140 -19.03 3.43 15.42
N GLU A 141 -19.09 2.54 16.42
CA GLU A 141 -18.57 2.79 17.76
C GLU A 141 -17.04 2.87 17.83
N ILE A 142 -16.36 2.17 16.91
CA ILE A 142 -14.90 2.04 16.91
C ILE A 142 -14.22 2.92 15.86
N ILE A 143 -14.97 3.47 14.90
CA ILE A 143 -14.47 4.43 13.91
C ILE A 143 -14.74 5.87 14.34
N GLY A 144 -13.94 6.79 13.80
CA GLY A 144 -14.02 8.22 14.16
C GLY A 144 -12.79 8.98 13.69
N PRO A 145 -12.89 10.30 13.43
CA PRO A 145 -11.74 11.11 13.00
C PRO A 145 -10.54 11.03 13.96
N GLU A 146 -10.78 10.82 15.25
CA GLU A 146 -9.74 10.73 16.30
C GLU A 146 -9.53 9.29 16.81
N LYS A 147 -10.20 8.30 16.23
CA LYS A 147 -10.19 6.90 16.70
C LYS A 147 -9.61 5.96 15.66
N ASP A 148 -10.33 5.80 14.55
CA ASP A 148 -9.99 4.90 13.46
C ASP A 148 -10.58 5.43 12.16
N ILE A 149 -9.72 5.61 11.16
CA ILE A 149 -10.02 6.29 9.90
C ILE A 149 -9.90 5.29 8.74
N PRO A 150 -11.02 4.73 8.26
CA PRO A 150 -10.98 3.81 7.14
C PRO A 150 -10.53 4.46 5.82
N ALA A 151 -10.40 3.64 4.79
CA ALA A 151 -10.00 4.03 3.44
C ALA A 151 -10.55 3.03 2.41
N PRO A 152 -10.47 3.32 1.11
CA PRO A 152 -10.72 2.31 0.09
C PRO A 152 -9.58 1.28 0.07
N ASP A 153 -9.91 0.09 -0.41
CA ASP A 153 -9.01 -1.04 -0.67
C ASP A 153 -9.60 -1.88 -1.82
N VAL A 154 -9.23 -3.16 -1.95
CA VAL A 154 -9.71 -4.03 -3.03
C VAL A 154 -11.25 -4.03 -3.12
N TYR A 155 -11.76 -3.70 -4.30
CA TYR A 155 -13.19 -3.61 -4.65
C TYR A 155 -14.02 -2.61 -3.84
N THR A 156 -13.38 -1.58 -3.28
CA THR A 156 -14.06 -0.37 -2.80
C THR A 156 -13.46 0.88 -3.46
N THR A 157 -14.27 1.92 -3.57
CA THR A 157 -13.98 3.16 -4.31
C THR A 157 -14.42 4.37 -3.49
N GLY A 158 -14.28 5.58 -4.04
CA GLY A 158 -14.80 6.79 -3.41
C GLY A 158 -16.31 6.76 -3.16
N ARG A 159 -17.08 5.98 -3.93
CA ARG A 159 -18.53 5.82 -3.72
C ARG A 159 -18.82 5.21 -2.36
N GLU A 160 -18.19 4.07 -2.04
CA GLU A 160 -18.37 3.41 -0.75
C GLU A 160 -17.87 4.32 0.38
N MET A 161 -16.76 5.06 0.17
CA MET A 161 -16.25 5.99 1.18
C MET A 161 -17.24 7.11 1.50
N ALA A 162 -17.89 7.68 0.48
CA ALA A 162 -18.91 8.70 0.66
C ALA A 162 -20.14 8.15 1.41
N GLN A 163 -20.57 6.93 1.08
CA GLN A 163 -21.68 6.25 1.78
C GLN A 163 -21.36 5.96 3.26
N ILE A 164 -20.12 5.56 3.56
CA ILE A 164 -19.65 5.36 4.95
C ILE A 164 -19.62 6.70 5.69
N MET A 165 -19.07 7.76 5.08
CA MET A 165 -19.05 9.10 5.69
C MET A 165 -20.45 9.62 5.99
N ASP A 166 -21.38 9.50 5.04
CA ASP A 166 -22.77 9.92 5.19
C ASP A 166 -23.44 9.12 6.32
N THR A 167 -23.33 7.79 6.30
CA THR A 167 -23.94 6.93 7.33
C THR A 167 -23.40 7.26 8.72
N PHE A 168 -22.08 7.42 8.87
CA PHE A 168 -21.48 7.81 10.14
C PHE A 168 -21.97 9.19 10.60
N SER A 169 -22.03 10.18 9.69
CA SER A 169 -22.52 11.52 10.01
C SER A 169 -23.97 11.50 10.49
N LYS A 170 -24.83 10.68 9.86
CA LYS A 170 -26.23 10.48 10.29
C LYS A 170 -26.33 9.86 11.68
N LEU A 171 -25.55 8.81 11.94
CA LEU A 171 -25.51 8.15 13.26
C LEU A 171 -24.97 9.07 14.36
N ASN A 172 -24.08 9.99 14.02
CA ASN A 172 -23.48 10.95 14.94
C ASN A 172 -24.23 12.29 14.98
N GLY A 173 -25.56 12.25 15.03
CA GLY A 173 -26.41 13.44 15.21
C GLY A 173 -26.44 14.39 14.01
N ASN A 174 -26.32 13.87 12.79
CA ASN A 174 -26.19 14.66 11.55
C ASN A 174 -24.95 15.58 11.50
N LYS A 175 -23.95 15.37 12.37
CA LYS A 175 -22.70 16.15 12.32
C LYS A 175 -21.88 15.74 11.11
N TYR A 176 -21.70 16.67 10.17
CA TYR A 176 -20.84 16.46 9.01
C TYR A 176 -19.41 16.10 9.44
N SER A 177 -18.98 14.87 9.13
CA SER A 177 -17.75 14.28 9.68
C SER A 177 -16.81 13.76 8.57
N PRO A 178 -16.27 14.64 7.71
CA PRO A 178 -15.50 14.20 6.54
C PRO A 178 -14.15 13.57 6.90
N GLY A 179 -13.63 13.85 8.10
CA GLY A 179 -12.41 13.24 8.65
C GLY A 179 -12.58 11.78 9.11
N VAL A 180 -13.81 11.24 9.15
CA VAL A 180 -14.03 9.84 9.59
C VAL A 180 -13.42 8.83 8.62
N ILE A 181 -13.35 9.17 7.34
CA ILE A 181 -12.89 8.26 6.29
C ILE A 181 -12.15 9.04 5.20
N THR A 182 -11.27 8.36 4.49
CA THR A 182 -10.42 8.94 3.45
C THR A 182 -10.60 8.21 2.12
N GLY A 183 -10.17 8.81 1.02
CA GLY A 183 -10.40 8.32 -0.33
C GLY A 183 -11.77 8.66 -0.88
N LYS A 184 -12.34 9.75 -0.38
CA LYS A 184 -13.61 10.28 -0.86
C LYS A 184 -13.43 10.93 -2.24
N PRO A 185 -14.50 11.07 -3.04
CA PRO A 185 -14.51 11.94 -4.20
C PRO A 185 -14.15 13.37 -3.79
N ILE A 186 -13.54 14.14 -4.71
CA ILE A 186 -13.17 15.55 -4.45
C ILE A 186 -14.42 16.36 -4.03
N SER A 187 -15.55 16.11 -4.66
CA SER A 187 -16.85 16.74 -4.33
C SER A 187 -17.39 16.41 -2.93
N ALA A 188 -16.77 15.46 -2.21
CA ALA A 188 -17.16 15.03 -0.87
C ALA A 188 -15.99 15.11 0.13
N GLY A 189 -15.04 16.03 -0.07
CA GLY A 189 -13.90 16.23 0.83
C GLY A 189 -12.72 15.27 0.58
N GLY A 190 -12.57 14.80 -0.66
CA GLY A 190 -11.38 14.07 -1.11
C GLY A 190 -10.18 15.00 -1.32
N SER A 191 -8.96 14.44 -1.29
CA SER A 191 -7.74 15.19 -1.58
C SER A 191 -7.30 15.05 -3.03
N LEU A 192 -6.71 16.12 -3.59
CA LEU A 192 -5.96 16.07 -4.84
C LEU A 192 -4.74 15.14 -4.73
N ALA A 193 -4.10 14.87 -5.88
CA ALA A 193 -2.93 14.01 -6.04
C ALA A 193 -3.11 12.52 -5.66
N ARG A 194 -4.29 12.08 -5.20
CA ARG A 194 -4.55 10.69 -4.81
C ARG A 194 -4.25 9.67 -5.90
N ASN A 195 -4.65 9.94 -7.15
CA ASN A 195 -4.50 9.00 -8.26
C ASN A 195 -3.03 8.71 -8.59
N VAL A 196 -2.14 9.69 -8.39
CA VAL A 196 -0.72 9.57 -8.70
C VAL A 196 0.12 9.12 -7.51
N ALA A 197 -0.44 9.18 -6.30
CA ALA A 197 0.28 9.11 -5.03
C ALA A 197 1.26 7.93 -4.94
N THR A 198 0.81 6.72 -5.26
CA THR A 198 1.63 5.51 -5.18
C THR A 198 2.81 5.55 -6.16
N GLY A 199 2.56 5.89 -7.42
CA GLY A 199 3.62 5.93 -8.43
C GLY A 199 4.58 7.11 -8.25
N LEU A 200 4.05 8.28 -7.91
CA LEU A 200 4.85 9.46 -7.56
C LEU A 200 5.73 9.20 -6.34
N GLY A 201 5.18 8.55 -5.30
CA GLY A 201 5.93 8.12 -4.13
C GLY A 201 7.09 7.17 -4.48
N ALA A 202 6.82 6.17 -5.32
CA ALA A 202 7.85 5.26 -5.81
C ALA A 202 8.95 6.03 -6.58
N ALA A 203 8.57 6.97 -7.45
CA ALA A 203 9.54 7.80 -8.18
C ALA A 203 10.43 8.64 -7.24
N TYR A 204 9.86 9.22 -6.17
CA TYR A 204 10.65 9.93 -5.16
C TYR A 204 11.65 9.01 -4.45
N THR A 205 11.24 7.81 -4.06
CA THR A 205 12.18 6.85 -3.43
C THR A 205 13.29 6.41 -4.37
N VAL A 206 13.00 6.19 -5.66
CA VAL A 206 14.02 5.90 -6.68
C VAL A 206 15.00 7.05 -6.83
N ARG A 207 14.51 8.30 -6.82
CA ARG A 207 15.36 9.48 -6.90
C ARG A 207 16.33 9.55 -5.72
N GLU A 208 15.85 9.32 -4.49
CA GLU A 208 16.73 9.31 -3.31
C GLU A 208 17.69 8.12 -3.31
N ALA A 209 17.24 6.94 -3.76
CA ALA A 209 18.10 5.77 -3.96
C ALA A 209 19.21 6.03 -4.97
N ALA A 210 18.88 6.67 -6.10
CA ALA A 210 19.85 7.03 -7.12
C ALA A 210 20.92 7.97 -6.58
N LYS A 211 20.54 8.99 -5.79
CA LYS A 211 21.49 9.86 -5.09
C LYS A 211 22.38 9.06 -4.13
N ALA A 212 21.79 8.19 -3.32
CA ALA A 212 22.50 7.40 -2.30
C ALA A 212 23.57 6.48 -2.90
N ILE A 213 23.32 5.90 -4.09
CA ILE A 213 24.28 5.04 -4.79
C ILE A 213 25.07 5.76 -5.89
N LYS A 214 24.97 7.09 -5.97
CA LYS A 214 25.62 7.94 -6.99
C LYS A 214 25.29 7.54 -8.44
N LEU A 215 24.06 7.08 -8.69
CA LEU A 215 23.53 6.81 -10.02
C LEU A 215 22.97 8.12 -10.62
N ASN A 216 23.41 8.47 -11.82
CA ASN A 216 22.80 9.56 -12.58
C ASN A 216 21.42 9.12 -13.12
N LEU A 217 20.35 9.75 -12.64
CA LEU A 217 18.99 9.43 -13.07
C LEU A 217 18.69 9.93 -14.49
N LYS A 218 19.36 11.00 -14.94
CA LYS A 218 19.20 11.51 -16.30
C LYS A 218 19.79 10.51 -17.29
N GLY A 219 18.93 9.94 -18.15
CA GLY A 219 19.27 8.89 -19.10
C GLY A 219 19.26 7.47 -18.53
N ALA A 220 18.96 7.29 -17.23
CA ALA A 220 18.86 5.97 -16.61
C ALA A 220 17.77 5.13 -17.28
N LYS A 221 18.04 3.83 -17.46
CA LYS A 221 17.11 2.89 -18.08
C LYS A 221 16.14 2.34 -17.04
N VAL A 222 14.84 2.47 -17.31
CA VAL A 222 13.76 2.05 -16.40
C VAL A 222 12.95 0.93 -17.05
N VAL A 223 12.68 -0.12 -16.28
CA VAL A 223 11.76 -1.21 -16.63
C VAL A 223 10.57 -1.17 -15.67
N LEU A 224 9.36 -1.22 -16.22
CA LEU A 224 8.11 -1.18 -15.46
C LEU A 224 7.38 -2.51 -15.62
N GLN A 225 7.28 -3.31 -14.57
CA GLN A 225 6.38 -4.46 -14.60
C GLN A 225 4.98 -4.01 -14.18
N GLY A 226 3.99 -4.34 -14.98
CA GLY A 226 2.64 -3.80 -14.85
C GLY A 226 2.57 -2.37 -15.40
N PHE A 227 1.40 -2.04 -15.96
CA PHE A 227 1.10 -0.72 -16.51
C PHE A 227 -0.25 -0.22 -16.01
N GLY A 228 -0.53 -0.51 -14.73
CA GLY A 228 -1.61 0.11 -13.96
C GLY A 228 -1.12 1.39 -13.27
N ASN A 229 -1.99 2.03 -12.47
CA ASN A 229 -1.72 3.36 -11.89
C ASN A 229 -0.33 3.48 -11.24
N ALA A 230 0.08 2.53 -10.40
CA ALA A 230 1.34 2.60 -9.67
C ALA A 230 2.58 2.67 -10.60
N SER A 231 2.77 1.65 -11.45
CA SER A 231 3.91 1.61 -12.38
C SER A 231 3.86 2.70 -13.45
N THR A 232 2.66 3.01 -13.98
CA THR A 232 2.52 4.05 -15.01
C THR A 232 2.93 5.42 -14.47
N PHE A 233 2.41 5.83 -13.31
CA PHE A 233 2.81 7.11 -12.72
C PHE A 233 4.26 7.10 -12.25
N ALA A 234 4.77 5.98 -11.70
CA ALA A 234 6.20 5.87 -11.38
C ALA A 234 7.06 6.12 -12.63
N GLY A 235 6.72 5.49 -13.76
CA GLY A 235 7.35 5.72 -15.05
C GLY A 235 7.28 7.17 -15.50
N GLU A 236 6.10 7.78 -15.44
CA GLU A 236 5.87 9.16 -15.90
C GLU A 236 6.71 10.17 -15.10
N TYR A 237 6.77 10.03 -13.77
CA TYR A 237 7.58 10.93 -12.95
C TYR A 237 9.07 10.65 -13.05
N LEU A 238 9.50 9.40 -13.24
CA LEU A 238 10.89 9.09 -13.54
C LEU A 238 11.31 9.66 -14.90
N GLU A 239 10.43 9.62 -15.90
CA GLU A 239 10.64 10.28 -17.20
C GLU A 239 10.78 11.80 -17.05
N LYS A 240 9.91 12.45 -16.26
CA LYS A 240 10.03 13.88 -15.92
C LYS A 240 11.35 14.22 -15.23
N MET A 241 11.92 13.27 -14.48
CA MET A 241 13.26 13.38 -13.88
C MET A 241 14.41 13.02 -14.84
N GLY A 242 14.10 12.72 -16.10
CA GLY A 242 15.08 12.50 -17.18
C GLY A 242 15.41 11.03 -17.46
N ALA A 243 14.76 10.06 -16.81
CA ALA A 243 14.95 8.64 -17.08
C ALA A 243 14.27 8.19 -18.39
N LYS A 244 14.63 7.01 -18.89
CA LYS A 244 14.10 6.44 -20.14
C LYS A 244 13.43 5.09 -19.86
N VAL A 245 12.14 4.98 -20.14
CA VAL A 245 11.41 3.70 -20.02
C VAL A 245 11.69 2.83 -21.24
N ILE A 246 12.32 1.68 -21.02
CA ILE A 246 12.83 0.78 -22.08
C ILE A 246 12.12 -0.57 -22.14
N ALA A 247 11.27 -0.92 -21.17
CA ALA A 247 10.43 -2.10 -21.24
C ALA A 247 9.25 -1.95 -20.27
N VAL A 248 8.08 -2.45 -20.68
CA VAL A 248 6.85 -2.40 -19.88
C VAL A 248 6.05 -3.69 -20.02
N SER A 249 5.16 -3.98 -19.07
CA SER A 249 4.19 -5.07 -19.21
C SER A 249 2.80 -4.72 -18.73
N ASP A 250 1.79 -5.45 -19.20
CA ASP A 250 0.45 -5.44 -18.65
C ASP A 250 -0.08 -6.88 -18.49
N SER A 251 -1.40 -7.03 -18.26
CA SER A 251 -2.02 -8.33 -18.08
C SER A 251 -2.02 -9.22 -19.33
N LYS A 252 -1.79 -8.68 -20.53
CA LYS A 252 -1.77 -9.44 -21.80
C LYS A 252 -0.36 -9.74 -22.30
N GLY A 253 0.66 -9.03 -21.82
CA GLY A 253 2.05 -9.37 -22.13
C GLY A 253 3.07 -8.28 -21.81
N SER A 254 4.33 -8.58 -22.15
CA SER A 254 5.49 -7.71 -21.93
C SER A 254 6.09 -7.26 -23.26
N ILE A 255 6.61 -6.03 -23.29
CA ILE A 255 7.28 -5.46 -24.46
C ILE A 255 8.62 -4.82 -24.09
N SER A 256 9.61 -5.00 -24.97
CA SER A 256 10.88 -4.28 -24.96
C SER A 256 10.84 -3.14 -25.97
N ILE A 257 11.35 -1.98 -25.57
CA ILE A 257 11.46 -0.76 -26.38
C ILE A 257 12.91 -0.25 -26.26
N PRO A 258 13.87 -0.81 -27.02
CA PRO A 258 15.30 -0.54 -26.81
C PRO A 258 15.69 0.95 -26.91
N LYS A 259 14.99 1.73 -27.76
CA LYS A 259 15.20 3.17 -27.91
C LYS A 259 14.55 4.02 -26.79
N GLY A 260 13.72 3.38 -25.96
CA GLY A 260 12.81 4.01 -25.02
C GLY A 260 11.58 4.63 -25.70
N ALA A 261 10.54 4.89 -24.92
CA ALA A 261 9.37 5.63 -25.37
C ALA A 261 8.79 6.50 -24.25
N LYS A 262 8.05 7.54 -24.64
CA LYS A 262 7.29 8.36 -23.69
C LYS A 262 6.19 7.53 -23.05
N VAL A 263 6.08 7.56 -21.73
CA VAL A 263 5.07 6.82 -20.97
C VAL A 263 3.65 7.18 -21.44
N SER A 264 3.40 8.46 -21.73
CA SER A 264 2.11 8.93 -22.27
C SER A 264 1.74 8.25 -23.59
N LYS A 265 2.70 8.01 -24.49
CA LYS A 265 2.45 7.33 -25.77
C LYS A 265 2.13 5.85 -25.60
N ILE A 266 2.79 5.18 -24.65
CA ILE A 266 2.47 3.79 -24.30
C ILE A 266 1.06 3.71 -23.71
N LEU A 267 0.68 4.68 -22.85
CA LEU A 267 -0.65 4.76 -22.26
C LEU A 267 -1.73 4.99 -23.32
N GLU A 268 -1.55 5.96 -24.23
CA GLU A 268 -2.45 6.22 -25.36
C GLU A 268 -2.68 4.95 -26.21
N HIS A 269 -1.61 4.17 -26.46
CA HIS A 269 -1.72 2.90 -27.19
C HIS A 269 -2.52 1.86 -26.40
N LYS A 270 -2.24 1.71 -25.11
CA LYS A 270 -2.95 0.77 -24.23
C LYS A 270 -4.43 1.11 -24.13
N GLU A 271 -4.80 2.37 -24.03
CA GLU A 271 -6.20 2.80 -23.99
C GLU A 271 -6.93 2.47 -25.30
N LYS A 272 -6.26 2.64 -26.45
CA LYS A 272 -6.84 2.34 -27.77
C LYS A 272 -6.92 0.84 -28.10
N LYS A 273 -5.92 0.04 -27.70
CA LYS A 273 -5.81 -1.38 -28.06
C LYS A 273 -6.16 -2.34 -26.92
N GLY A 274 -6.39 -1.81 -25.72
CA GLY A 274 -6.60 -2.57 -24.50
C GLY A 274 -5.35 -3.32 -24.02
N SER A 275 -4.16 -3.02 -24.58
CA SER A 275 -2.88 -3.58 -24.12
C SER A 275 -1.67 -2.79 -24.61
N VAL A 276 -0.55 -2.87 -23.88
CA VAL A 276 0.77 -2.38 -24.31
C VAL A 276 1.36 -3.21 -25.47
N VAL A 277 0.93 -4.46 -25.64
CA VAL A 277 1.43 -5.33 -26.72
C VAL A 277 1.11 -4.72 -28.09
N GLY A 278 2.09 -4.77 -28.99
CA GLY A 278 1.97 -4.18 -30.34
C GLY A 278 2.25 -2.69 -30.39
N PHE A 279 2.81 -2.09 -29.33
CA PHE A 279 3.28 -0.70 -29.37
C PHE A 279 4.32 -0.52 -30.50
N PRO A 280 4.21 0.51 -31.36
CA PRO A 280 5.14 0.70 -32.48
C PRO A 280 6.60 0.77 -32.05
N GLY A 281 7.48 0.05 -32.76
CA GLY A 281 8.91 -0.02 -32.43
C GLY A 281 9.25 -0.85 -31.19
N SER A 282 8.29 -1.60 -30.64
CA SER A 282 8.51 -2.55 -29.56
C SER A 282 8.61 -4.00 -30.05
N LYS A 283 9.24 -4.86 -29.25
CA LYS A 283 9.27 -6.31 -29.43
C LYS A 283 8.57 -6.98 -28.26
N LYS A 284 7.65 -7.91 -28.53
CA LYS A 284 7.04 -8.74 -27.48
C LYS A 284 8.11 -9.64 -26.85
N ILE A 285 8.13 -9.70 -25.52
CA ILE A 285 9.04 -10.51 -24.72
C ILE A 285 8.26 -11.25 -23.63
N SER A 286 8.87 -12.25 -23.01
CA SER A 286 8.34 -12.92 -21.83
C SER A 286 8.47 -12.05 -20.57
N THR A 287 7.73 -12.40 -19.51
CA THR A 287 7.85 -11.72 -18.21
C THR A 287 9.23 -11.96 -17.58
N GLU A 288 9.81 -13.15 -17.74
CA GLU A 288 11.17 -13.44 -17.26
C GLU A 288 12.21 -12.54 -17.97
N GLU A 289 12.10 -12.37 -19.30
CA GLU A 289 12.96 -11.44 -20.05
C GLU A 289 12.75 -9.98 -19.63
N LEU A 290 11.52 -9.57 -19.35
CA LEU A 290 11.22 -8.23 -18.84
C LEU A 290 11.95 -7.98 -17.51
N LEU A 291 11.73 -8.84 -16.52
CA LEU A 291 12.30 -8.70 -15.18
C LEU A 291 13.84 -8.76 -15.18
N THR A 292 14.42 -9.49 -16.13
CA THR A 292 15.88 -9.69 -16.25
C THR A 292 16.54 -8.75 -17.27
N THR A 293 15.77 -7.81 -17.84
CA THR A 293 16.29 -6.81 -18.78
C THR A 293 17.37 -5.95 -18.12
N LYS A 294 18.50 -5.76 -18.82
CA LYS A 294 19.58 -4.87 -18.39
C LYS A 294 19.09 -3.42 -18.29
N CYS A 295 18.90 -2.93 -17.08
CA CYS A 295 18.40 -1.59 -16.77
C CYS A 295 19.10 -1.02 -15.53
N ASP A 296 18.82 0.23 -15.19
CA ASP A 296 19.30 0.84 -13.94
C ASP A 296 18.25 0.69 -12.83
N VAL A 297 16.97 0.86 -13.17
CA VAL A 297 15.84 0.79 -12.23
C VAL A 297 14.79 -0.20 -12.73
N LEU A 298 14.40 -1.12 -11.86
CA LEU A 298 13.26 -2.03 -12.05
C LEU A 298 12.12 -1.65 -11.09
N VAL A 299 10.93 -1.42 -11.63
CA VAL A 299 9.74 -1.07 -10.84
C VAL A 299 8.70 -2.20 -10.98
N PRO A 300 8.66 -3.17 -10.05
CA PRO A 300 7.60 -4.16 -10.03
C PRO A 300 6.31 -3.58 -9.44
N GLY A 301 5.28 -3.40 -10.26
CA GLY A 301 3.97 -2.89 -9.86
C GLY A 301 2.79 -3.66 -10.49
N ALA A 302 2.96 -4.97 -10.67
CA ALA A 302 1.93 -5.89 -11.15
C ALA A 302 1.34 -6.73 -10.01
N LEU A 303 1.73 -8.00 -9.92
CA LEU A 303 1.27 -8.97 -8.90
C LEU A 303 2.36 -9.20 -7.85
N GLU A 304 1.98 -9.88 -6.77
CA GLU A 304 2.89 -10.43 -5.77
C GLU A 304 3.75 -11.58 -6.34
N ASN A 305 4.82 -11.95 -5.63
CA ASN A 305 5.63 -13.15 -5.84
C ASN A 305 6.26 -13.29 -7.26
N GLN A 306 6.60 -12.17 -7.89
CA GLN A 306 7.17 -12.12 -9.25
C GLN A 306 8.68 -12.38 -9.28
N ILE A 307 9.40 -11.95 -8.24
CA ILE A 307 10.85 -12.09 -8.12
C ILE A 307 11.15 -13.21 -7.13
N ASN A 308 11.35 -14.42 -7.67
CA ASN A 308 11.82 -15.59 -6.93
C ASN A 308 13.35 -15.73 -7.01
N ALA A 309 13.91 -16.75 -6.37
CA ALA A 309 15.36 -17.01 -6.38
C ALA A 309 15.96 -17.16 -7.81
N LYS A 310 15.23 -17.78 -8.75
CA LYS A 310 15.68 -17.93 -10.15
C LYS A 310 15.80 -16.57 -10.84
N ILE A 311 14.80 -15.71 -10.71
CA ILE A 311 14.81 -14.35 -11.27
C ILE A 311 15.89 -13.51 -10.59
N ALA A 312 16.00 -13.56 -9.27
CA ALA A 312 17.02 -12.83 -8.50
C ALA A 312 18.44 -13.09 -9.01
N ASN A 313 18.76 -14.34 -9.33
CA ASN A 313 20.04 -14.73 -9.92
C ASN A 313 20.31 -14.12 -11.31
N LYS A 314 19.26 -13.72 -12.04
CA LYS A 314 19.37 -13.13 -13.39
C LYS A 314 19.19 -11.61 -13.42
N LEU A 315 18.80 -10.98 -12.31
CA LEU A 315 18.66 -9.52 -12.24
C LEU A 315 19.98 -8.80 -12.57
N GLN A 316 19.84 -7.72 -13.34
CA GLN A 316 20.94 -6.86 -13.82
C GLN A 316 20.71 -5.37 -13.50
N CYS A 317 19.70 -5.03 -12.70
CA CYS A 317 19.40 -3.67 -12.27
C CYS A 317 20.26 -3.22 -11.09
N LYS A 318 20.25 -1.91 -10.79
CA LYS A 318 20.93 -1.34 -9.62
C LYS A 318 19.94 -1.01 -8.50
N ILE A 319 18.71 -0.64 -8.86
CA ILE A 319 17.63 -0.30 -7.94
C ILE A 319 16.39 -1.13 -8.30
N ILE A 320 15.73 -1.66 -7.27
CA ILE A 320 14.37 -2.23 -7.38
C ILE A 320 13.45 -1.38 -6.51
N ALA A 321 12.36 -0.87 -7.07
CA ALA A 321 11.36 -0.07 -6.34
C ALA A 321 10.01 -0.77 -6.35
N GLU A 322 9.65 -1.39 -5.24
CA GLU A 322 8.47 -2.26 -5.15
C GLU A 322 7.16 -1.45 -5.10
N ALA A 323 6.63 -1.13 -6.28
CA ALA A 323 5.38 -0.39 -6.39
C ALA A 323 4.14 -1.26 -6.07
N ALA A 324 4.24 -2.58 -6.26
CA ALA A 324 3.26 -3.56 -5.78
C ALA A 324 3.55 -3.98 -4.34
N ASN A 325 2.59 -4.64 -3.67
CA ASN A 325 2.82 -5.29 -2.39
C ASN A 325 3.44 -6.67 -2.63
N GLY A 326 4.49 -7.03 -1.90
CA GLY A 326 5.16 -8.32 -1.94
C GLY A 326 5.57 -8.84 -3.32
N PRO A 327 6.13 -8.04 -4.25
CA PRO A 327 6.53 -8.56 -5.56
C PRO A 327 7.76 -9.48 -5.49
N THR A 328 8.51 -9.45 -4.39
CA THR A 328 9.73 -10.24 -4.17
C THR A 328 9.49 -11.27 -3.07
N LEU A 329 9.86 -12.53 -3.34
CA LEU A 329 9.77 -13.61 -2.36
C LEU A 329 10.93 -13.55 -1.36
N PRO A 330 10.73 -13.99 -0.09
CA PRO A 330 11.76 -13.93 0.94
C PRO A 330 13.10 -14.59 0.55
N GLU A 331 13.08 -15.69 -0.21
CA GLU A 331 14.29 -16.37 -0.67
C GLU A 331 15.09 -15.57 -1.72
N ALA A 332 14.49 -14.58 -2.37
CA ALA A 332 15.15 -13.73 -3.34
C ALA A 332 15.96 -12.60 -2.67
N ASP A 333 15.52 -12.07 -1.53
CA ASP A 333 16.16 -10.93 -0.86
C ASP A 333 17.65 -11.17 -0.55
N PRO A 334 18.09 -12.32 0.02
CA PRO A 334 19.52 -12.56 0.27
C PRO A 334 20.37 -12.57 -1.01
N ILE A 335 19.84 -13.07 -2.12
CA ILE A 335 20.52 -13.11 -3.42
C ILE A 335 20.67 -11.69 -3.96
N ILE A 336 19.61 -10.90 -3.90
CA ILE A 336 19.57 -9.50 -4.34
C ILE A 336 20.55 -8.65 -3.52
N PHE A 337 20.55 -8.84 -2.19
CA PHE A 337 21.45 -8.15 -1.27
C PHE A 337 22.93 -8.48 -1.55
N LYS A 338 23.27 -9.75 -1.78
CA LYS A 338 24.63 -10.18 -2.16
C LYS A 338 25.11 -9.54 -3.47
N LYS A 339 24.19 -9.31 -4.41
CA LYS A 339 24.46 -8.60 -5.67
C LYS A 339 24.60 -7.08 -5.53
N LYS A 340 24.42 -6.53 -4.33
CA LYS A 340 24.45 -5.08 -4.05
C LYS A 340 23.41 -4.29 -4.84
N ILE A 341 22.28 -4.92 -5.17
CA ILE A 341 21.12 -4.25 -5.76
C ILE A 341 20.33 -3.61 -4.61
N LEU A 342 20.05 -2.32 -4.71
CA LEU A 342 19.31 -1.58 -3.69
C LEU A 342 17.81 -1.81 -3.87
N VAL A 343 17.20 -2.60 -2.99
CA VAL A 343 15.75 -2.76 -2.91
C VAL A 343 15.16 -1.62 -2.09
N ILE A 344 14.15 -0.95 -2.62
CA ILE A 344 13.25 -0.08 -1.86
C ILE A 344 12.01 -0.92 -1.59
N PRO A 345 11.80 -1.37 -0.33
CA PRO A 345 10.73 -2.30 -0.01
C PRO A 345 9.36 -1.66 -0.22
N ASP A 346 8.38 -2.49 -0.55
CA ASP A 346 7.00 -2.12 -0.82
C ASP A 346 6.39 -1.16 0.20
N ILE A 347 6.51 -1.47 1.50
CA ILE A 347 6.02 -0.64 2.63
C ILE A 347 6.65 0.77 2.71
N LEU A 348 7.65 1.07 1.88
CA LEU A 348 8.19 2.41 1.68
C LEU A 348 7.91 2.93 0.26
N ALA A 349 8.22 2.15 -0.78
CA ALA A 349 8.09 2.55 -2.17
C ALA A 349 6.64 2.92 -2.53
N ASN A 350 5.66 2.21 -1.99
CA ASN A 350 4.24 2.41 -2.30
C ASN A 350 3.48 3.21 -1.22
N SER A 351 4.20 3.97 -0.39
CA SER A 351 3.64 4.72 0.75
C SER A 351 3.04 6.08 0.41
N GLY A 352 3.18 6.56 -0.83
CA GLY A 352 2.52 7.80 -1.23
C GLY A 352 1.01 7.77 -1.04
N GLY A 353 0.35 6.62 -1.30
CA GLY A 353 -1.08 6.47 -1.06
C GLY A 353 -1.50 6.73 0.39
N VAL A 354 -0.72 6.26 1.38
CA VAL A 354 -1.03 6.50 2.80
C VAL A 354 -0.70 7.94 3.22
N CYS A 355 0.38 8.53 2.69
CA CYS A 355 0.71 9.94 2.91
C CYS A 355 -0.42 10.87 2.42
N ILE A 356 -0.92 10.69 1.20
CA ILE A 356 -2.04 11.49 0.69
C ILE A 356 -3.31 11.21 1.48
N SER A 357 -3.54 9.97 1.88
CA SER A 357 -4.66 9.62 2.75
C SER A 357 -4.59 10.34 4.10
N TYR A 358 -3.40 10.51 4.68
CA TYR A 358 -3.18 11.30 5.88
C TYR A 358 -3.41 12.80 5.62
N LEU A 359 -2.87 13.35 4.53
CA LEU A 359 -3.10 14.76 4.17
C LEU A 359 -4.58 15.05 3.89
N GLU A 360 -5.33 14.11 3.31
CA GLU A 360 -6.79 14.20 3.19
C GLU A 360 -7.47 14.29 4.56
N TRP A 361 -7.03 13.49 5.53
CA TRP A 361 -7.54 13.56 6.90
C TRP A 361 -7.23 14.91 7.56
N VAL A 362 -6.01 15.43 7.39
CA VAL A 362 -5.63 16.76 7.91
C VAL A 362 -6.52 17.86 7.32
N GLN A 363 -6.70 17.90 5.99
CA GLN A 363 -7.56 18.87 5.31
C GLN A 363 -9.01 18.81 5.80
N ASN A 364 -9.53 17.59 6.02
CA ASN A 364 -10.90 17.40 6.49
C ASN A 364 -11.11 17.83 7.94
N ASN A 365 -10.07 17.74 8.79
CA ASN A 365 -10.14 18.20 10.17
C ASN A 365 -9.89 19.72 10.30
N SER A 366 -9.14 20.32 9.38
CA SER A 366 -8.91 21.76 9.36
C SER A 366 -10.00 22.54 8.61
N GLY A 367 -10.72 21.90 7.71
CA GLY A 367 -11.65 22.55 6.78
C GLY A 367 -10.96 23.35 5.67
N TYR A 368 -9.66 23.13 5.44
CA TYR A 368 -8.86 23.86 4.45
C TYR A 368 -8.19 22.88 3.47
N TYR A 369 -8.47 23.05 2.17
CA TYR A 369 -8.00 22.15 1.12
C TYR A 369 -6.84 22.76 0.33
N TRP A 370 -5.82 21.93 0.10
CA TRP A 370 -4.61 22.33 -0.58
C TRP A 370 -4.67 22.08 -2.09
N THR A 371 -3.86 22.82 -2.82
CA THR A 371 -3.58 22.58 -4.24
C THR A 371 -2.83 21.26 -4.44
N PHE A 372 -2.80 20.77 -5.69
CA PHE A 372 -2.08 19.55 -6.04
C PHE A 372 -0.60 19.62 -5.62
N ASP A 373 0.08 20.73 -5.91
CA ASP A 373 1.51 20.88 -5.65
C ASP A 373 1.83 20.95 -4.15
N GLU A 374 1.01 21.62 -3.36
CA GLU A 374 1.16 21.64 -1.90
C GLU A 374 1.03 20.24 -1.30
N VAL A 375 0.05 19.47 -1.75
CA VAL A 375 -0.17 18.08 -1.32
C VAL A 375 1.01 17.19 -1.72
N ALA A 376 1.44 17.28 -2.98
CA ALA A 376 2.55 16.50 -3.51
C ALA A 376 3.88 16.82 -2.79
N ASN A 377 4.17 18.10 -2.55
CA ASN A 377 5.36 18.56 -1.85
C ASN A 377 5.40 18.10 -0.38
N LYS A 378 4.24 18.09 0.31
CA LYS A 378 4.16 17.54 1.67
C LYS A 378 4.42 16.04 1.67
N MET A 379 3.81 15.29 0.75
CA MET A 379 4.07 13.85 0.59
C MET A 379 5.54 13.55 0.31
N GLU A 380 6.17 14.32 -0.57
CA GLU A 380 7.58 14.18 -0.91
C GLU A 380 8.47 14.27 0.34
N LYS A 381 8.23 15.24 1.21
CA LYS A 381 8.98 15.40 2.47
C LYS A 381 8.90 14.16 3.36
N ASN A 382 7.69 13.61 3.55
CA ASN A 382 7.50 12.39 4.35
C ASN A 382 8.23 11.17 3.75
N ILE A 383 8.08 10.96 2.44
CA ILE A 383 8.66 9.79 1.74
C ILE A 383 10.19 9.88 1.71
N THR A 384 10.74 11.04 1.38
CA THR A 384 12.19 11.24 1.28
C THR A 384 12.87 11.11 2.63
N LYS A 385 12.24 11.62 3.71
CA LYS A 385 12.68 11.38 5.09
C LYS A 385 12.66 9.90 5.44
N GLY A 386 11.53 9.20 5.21
CA GLY A 386 11.41 7.77 5.47
C GLY A 386 12.46 6.93 4.73
N PHE A 387 12.76 7.28 3.47
CA PHE A 387 13.84 6.64 2.72
C PHE A 387 15.21 6.90 3.35
N LYS A 388 15.53 8.15 3.67
CA LYS A 388 16.83 8.51 4.24
C LYS A 388 17.07 7.78 5.56
N ASP A 389 16.11 7.82 6.46
CA ASP A 389 16.23 7.20 7.78
C ASP A 389 16.40 5.68 7.68
N ALA A 390 15.61 5.02 6.80
CA ALA A 390 15.75 3.58 6.57
C ALA A 390 17.09 3.22 5.91
N TYR A 391 17.57 4.04 4.98
CA TYR A 391 18.86 3.84 4.33
C TYR A 391 20.02 3.97 5.32
N GLU A 392 20.03 5.00 6.16
CA GLU A 392 21.04 5.18 7.21
C GLU A 392 21.04 4.00 8.18
N LEU A 393 19.86 3.52 8.59
CA LEU A 393 19.73 2.37 9.46
C LEU A 393 20.23 1.07 8.81
N SER A 394 19.98 0.89 7.50
CA SER A 394 20.51 -0.25 6.73
C SER A 394 22.04 -0.28 6.75
N LYS A 395 22.68 0.89 6.68
CA LYS A 395 24.14 1.03 6.76
C LYS A 395 24.66 0.77 8.16
N LYS A 396 23.99 1.33 9.18
CA LYS A 396 24.35 1.16 10.60
C LYS A 396 24.35 -0.32 11.01
N HIS A 397 23.28 -1.06 10.66
CA HIS A 397 23.13 -2.46 11.04
C HIS A 397 23.70 -3.45 10.00
N LYS A 398 24.18 -2.97 8.84
CA LYS A 398 24.68 -3.79 7.72
C LYS A 398 23.66 -4.84 7.24
N ILE A 399 22.40 -4.43 7.17
CA ILE A 399 21.28 -5.26 6.73
C ILE A 399 20.69 -4.72 5.42
N ASP A 400 19.85 -5.53 4.77
CA ASP A 400 19.09 -5.06 3.61
C ASP A 400 18.04 -4.00 4.02
N MET A 401 17.58 -3.23 3.02
CA MET A 401 16.60 -2.17 3.23
C MET A 401 15.24 -2.68 3.72
N ARG A 402 14.81 -3.90 3.38
CA ARG A 402 13.52 -4.43 3.84
C ARG A 402 13.54 -4.60 5.35
N LYS A 403 14.60 -5.22 5.88
CA LYS A 403 14.82 -5.34 7.33
C LYS A 403 14.99 -3.98 7.98
N ALA A 404 15.81 -3.10 7.41
CA ALA A 404 16.01 -1.77 7.96
C ALA A 404 14.71 -0.96 8.05
N THR A 405 13.88 -0.99 7.02
CA THR A 405 12.59 -0.30 7.02
C THR A 405 11.65 -0.86 8.11
N MET A 406 11.64 -2.17 8.33
CA MET A 406 10.86 -2.76 9.42
C MET A 406 11.40 -2.38 10.80
N VAL A 407 12.73 -2.39 10.99
CA VAL A 407 13.36 -1.95 12.23
C VAL A 407 13.02 -0.49 12.54
N LEU A 408 13.15 0.41 11.55
CA LEU A 408 12.79 1.82 11.71
C LEU A 408 11.33 1.99 12.17
N ALA A 409 10.42 1.19 11.60
CA ALA A 409 9.01 1.22 11.94
C ALA A 409 8.77 0.81 13.40
N VAL A 410 9.40 -0.30 13.82
CA VAL A 410 9.30 -0.82 15.19
C VAL A 410 9.91 0.17 16.19
N GLU A 411 11.11 0.72 15.93
CA GLU A 411 11.75 1.70 16.80
C GLU A 411 10.83 2.92 17.04
N ARG A 412 10.19 3.43 15.99
CA ARG A 412 9.27 4.57 16.06
C ARG A 412 7.98 4.31 16.83
N VAL A 413 7.45 3.09 16.75
CA VAL A 413 6.26 2.69 17.52
C VAL A 413 6.66 2.48 18.97
N LEU A 414 7.78 1.79 19.21
CA LEU A 414 8.31 1.54 20.53
C LEU A 414 8.67 2.83 21.28
N GLU A 415 9.22 3.82 20.59
CA GLU A 415 9.48 5.15 21.16
C GLU A 415 8.18 5.79 21.67
N ALA A 416 7.11 5.75 20.87
CA ALA A 416 5.82 6.29 21.28
C ALA A 416 5.19 5.50 22.44
N PHE A 417 5.30 4.17 22.42
CA PHE A 417 4.89 3.29 23.51
C PHE A 417 5.62 3.63 24.82
N ASN A 418 6.94 3.74 24.78
CA ASN A 418 7.77 4.02 25.96
C ASN A 418 7.45 5.38 26.60
N GLN A 419 7.07 6.39 25.79
CA GLN A 419 6.67 7.70 26.30
C GLN A 419 5.27 7.70 26.93
N LYS A 420 4.36 6.83 26.44
CA LYS A 420 3.00 6.71 26.95
C LYS A 420 2.89 5.80 28.16
N GLY A 421 3.72 4.76 28.22
CA GLY A 421 3.61 3.69 29.20
C GLY A 421 2.37 2.83 28.99
N ILE A 422 2.14 1.92 29.94
CA ILE A 422 0.96 1.05 29.98
C ILE A 422 -0.06 1.67 30.95
N TRP A 423 -1.25 1.95 30.45
CA TRP A 423 -2.43 2.41 31.20
C TRP A 423 -3.67 2.00 30.37
N PRO A 424 -4.83 1.61 30.95
CA PRO A 424 -5.23 1.66 32.37
C PRO A 424 -4.37 0.87 33.33
#